data_AF-Q54FH1-F1
#
_entry.id   AF-Q54FH1-F1
#
_cell.length_a   1.000
_cell.length_b   1.000
_cell.length_c   1.000
_cell.angle_alpha   90.00
_cell.angle_beta   90.00
_cell.angle_gamma   90.00
#
_symmetry.space_group_name_H-M   'P 1'
#
loop_
_entity.id
_entity.type
_entity.pdbx_description
1 polymer ?
#
loop_
_entity_poly.entity_id
_entity_poly.type
_entity_poly.pdbx_seq_one_letter_code
_entity_poly.pdbx_strand_id
1 'polypeptide(L)'
;MDKDNNEFFEYKKPFKFNKLCMAFKDDCNILSKLEKNQLPSDVMLLDGFNQKFIQNILPEGLESLYLGDIKQELVIGSILYTVKNVYLFDGFNQKLIPAVLPKGVKSLFIGDIKQKLIIGSIPNTVRSVYLEDGFNQKLAPAILPEGVESLDLGDIKQELINGSIPKTVTKVVVSKKFKYQIKPYVSNKVQTTGKIKIHWEKFY
;
A
#
# COMPACT_ATOMS: atom_id res chain seq x y z
N MET A 1 -0.03 -37.33 17.28
CA MET A 1 -1.33 -37.00 16.67
C MET A 1 -1.82 -35.75 17.35
N ASP A 2 -1.67 -34.60 16.72
CA ASP A 2 -2.58 -33.48 16.88
C ASP A 2 -2.96 -33.08 15.46
N LYS A 3 -4.19 -33.45 15.10
CA LYS A 3 -4.92 -32.89 13.98
C LYS A 3 -5.64 -31.71 14.59
N ASP A 4 -5.26 -30.50 14.22
CA ASP A 4 -6.22 -29.42 13.93
C ASP A 4 -5.52 -28.07 13.75
N ASN A 5 -6.09 -27.32 12.81
CA ASN A 5 -6.18 -25.86 12.76
C ASN A 5 -5.14 -25.07 11.97
N ASN A 6 -5.49 -24.94 10.68
CA ASN A 6 -5.42 -23.78 9.80
C ASN A 6 -4.09 -23.03 9.68
N GLU A 7 -3.53 -23.21 8.49
CA GLU A 7 -2.39 -22.57 7.85
C GLU A 7 -2.29 -21.05 8.09
N PHE A 8 -1.43 -20.62 9.02
CA PHE A 8 -0.85 -19.28 8.99
C PHE A 8 0.67 -19.41 8.79
N PHE A 9 1.20 -18.73 7.77
CA PHE A 9 2.63 -18.71 7.48
C PHE A 9 3.26 -17.47 8.13
N GLU A 10 4.17 -17.69 9.08
CA GLU A 10 5.02 -16.62 9.63
C GLU A 10 6.15 -16.32 8.63
N TYR A 11 5.99 -15.29 7.80
CA TYR A 11 6.98 -14.93 6.78
C TYR A 11 8.20 -14.22 7.38
N LYS A 12 9.34 -14.92 7.46
CA LYS A 12 10.66 -14.32 7.69
C LYS A 12 11.29 -13.93 6.35
N LYS A 13 11.02 -12.71 5.87
CA LYS A 13 11.62 -12.09 4.67
C LYS A 13 12.33 -10.78 5.04
N PRO A 14 13.13 -10.13 4.17
CA PRO A 14 14.01 -9.00 4.55
C PRO A 14 13.28 -7.70 4.97
N PHE A 15 11.95 -7.74 5.06
CA PHE A 15 11.23 -6.85 5.96
C PHE A 15 11.76 -7.10 7.37
N LYS A 16 12.31 -6.08 8.04
CA LYS A 16 12.20 -6.08 9.50
C LYS A 16 10.71 -5.98 9.82
N PHE A 17 9.97 -7.10 9.73
CA PHE A 17 8.70 -7.23 10.40
C PHE A 17 9.03 -7.02 11.87
N ASN A 18 8.74 -5.82 12.35
CA ASN A 18 8.82 -5.55 13.76
C ASN A 18 7.66 -6.32 14.38
N LYS A 19 7.91 -7.54 14.87
CA LYS A 19 6.89 -8.43 15.46
C LYS A 19 5.88 -8.96 14.43
N LEU A 20 5.13 -9.99 14.83
CA LEU A 20 4.27 -10.85 14.00
C LEU A 20 3.57 -10.09 12.86
N CYS A 21 3.99 -10.31 11.61
CA CYS A 21 3.09 -10.12 10.48
C CYS A 21 2.32 -11.42 10.28
N MET A 22 0.99 -11.34 10.25
CA MET A 22 0.14 -12.50 9.94
C MET A 22 -0.41 -12.37 8.53
N ALA A 23 -0.21 -13.43 7.72
CA ALA A 23 -0.71 -13.50 6.36
C ALA A 23 -1.92 -14.44 6.27
N PHE A 24 -2.95 -14.04 5.53
CA PHE A 24 -4.24 -14.71 5.44
C PHE A 24 -4.64 -14.96 4.00
N LYS A 25 -4.91 -16.22 3.66
CA LYS A 25 -5.35 -16.62 2.32
C LYS A 25 -6.87 -16.64 2.16
N ASP A 26 -7.58 -17.22 3.13
CA ASP A 26 -9.02 -17.47 3.00
C ASP A 26 -9.83 -16.52 3.89
N ASP A 27 -9.54 -16.54 5.19
CA ASP A 27 -10.17 -15.69 6.21
C ASP A 27 -9.14 -15.30 7.29
N CYS A 28 -9.44 -14.24 8.04
CA CYS A 28 -8.63 -13.79 9.17
C CYS A 28 -9.41 -13.81 10.49
N ASN A 29 -10.39 -14.72 10.62
CA ASN A 29 -11.24 -14.84 11.80
C ASN A 29 -10.46 -15.16 13.07
N ILE A 30 -9.29 -15.81 12.96
CA ILE A 30 -8.43 -16.08 14.10
C ILE A 30 -8.04 -14.80 14.86
N LEU A 31 -7.97 -13.65 14.18
CA LEU A 31 -7.62 -12.36 14.80
C LEU A 31 -8.59 -11.98 15.92
N SER A 32 -9.87 -12.39 15.80
CA SER A 32 -10.89 -12.17 16.84
C SER A 32 -10.72 -13.05 18.08
N LYS A 33 -9.94 -14.12 18.00
CA LYS A 33 -9.70 -15.10 19.07
C LYS A 33 -8.39 -14.88 19.82
N LEU A 34 -7.52 -14.01 19.31
CA LEU A 34 -6.22 -13.73 19.90
C LEU A 34 -6.36 -12.77 21.10
N GLU A 35 -5.55 -12.98 22.12
CA GLU A 35 -5.41 -12.02 23.22
C GLU A 35 -4.72 -10.75 22.73
N LYS A 36 -4.94 -9.61 23.42
CA LYS A 36 -4.42 -8.30 23.01
C LYS A 36 -2.89 -8.26 22.81
N ASN A 37 -2.14 -9.04 23.59
CA ASN A 37 -0.68 -9.18 23.50
C ASN A 37 -0.22 -10.08 22.33
N GLN A 38 -1.14 -10.83 21.71
CA GLN A 38 -0.89 -11.70 20.56
C GLN A 38 -1.28 -11.05 19.22
N LEU A 39 -2.03 -9.93 19.23
CA LEU A 39 -2.48 -9.27 18.02
C LEU A 39 -1.28 -8.75 17.19
N PRO A 40 -1.26 -9.01 15.87
CA PRO A 40 -0.20 -8.52 15.00
C PRO A 40 -0.34 -7.01 14.75
N SER A 41 0.79 -6.31 14.62
CA SER A 41 0.83 -4.92 14.13
C SER A 41 0.74 -4.84 12.61
N ASP A 42 0.99 -5.95 11.92
CA ASP A 42 1.04 -6.05 10.46
C ASP A 42 0.18 -7.22 9.98
N VAL A 43 -0.73 -6.97 9.04
CA VAL A 43 -1.62 -7.99 8.48
C VAL A 43 -1.52 -7.96 6.97
N MET A 44 -1.32 -9.14 6.39
CA MET A 44 -1.29 -9.36 4.95
C MET A 44 -2.47 -10.20 4.52
N LEU A 45 -3.25 -9.71 3.56
CA LEU A 45 -4.33 -10.45 2.94
C LEU A 45 -3.87 -10.83 1.54
N LEU A 46 -3.68 -12.13 1.34
CA LEU A 46 -3.08 -12.69 0.14
C LEU A 46 -4.08 -12.68 -1.03
N ASP A 47 -3.55 -12.92 -2.22
CA ASP A 47 -4.34 -13.10 -3.43
C ASP A 47 -5.39 -14.19 -3.21
N GLY A 48 -6.65 -13.90 -3.56
CA GLY A 48 -7.75 -14.84 -3.33
C GLY A 48 -8.54 -14.60 -2.05
N PHE A 49 -8.06 -13.77 -1.12
CA PHE A 49 -8.77 -13.49 0.14
C PHE A 49 -10.19 -13.00 -0.11
N ASN A 50 -11.18 -13.76 0.38
CA ASN A 50 -12.58 -13.62 -0.01
C ASN A 50 -13.53 -13.38 1.17
N GLN A 51 -13.01 -13.12 2.36
CA GLN A 51 -13.84 -12.72 3.49
C GLN A 51 -14.34 -11.27 3.29
N LYS A 52 -15.64 -11.07 3.53
CA LYS A 52 -16.23 -9.72 3.50
C LYS A 52 -15.66 -8.86 4.61
N PHE A 53 -15.17 -7.68 4.25
CA PHE A 53 -14.76 -6.66 5.18
C PHE A 53 -15.96 -5.94 5.80
N ILE A 54 -16.61 -6.59 6.75
CA ILE A 54 -17.48 -5.92 7.70
C ILE A 54 -16.62 -5.34 8.84
N GLN A 55 -17.08 -4.25 9.45
CA GLN A 55 -16.35 -3.54 10.50
C GLN A 55 -15.89 -4.53 11.61
N ASN A 56 -14.68 -4.33 12.15
CA ASN A 56 -14.07 -5.06 13.28
C ASN A 56 -13.37 -6.42 12.99
N ILE A 57 -13.06 -6.78 11.75
CA ILE A 57 -12.31 -8.02 11.48
C ILE A 57 -10.80 -7.86 11.74
N LEU A 58 -10.25 -6.67 11.49
CA LEU A 58 -8.84 -6.36 11.73
C LEU A 58 -8.63 -5.89 13.18
N PRO A 59 -7.48 -6.22 13.81
CA PRO A 59 -7.21 -5.89 15.20
C PRO A 59 -7.13 -4.39 15.44
N GLU A 60 -7.61 -3.95 16.59
CA GLU A 60 -7.36 -2.58 17.05
C GLU A 60 -5.85 -2.38 17.24
N GLY A 61 -5.32 -1.29 16.67
CA GLY A 61 -3.89 -1.00 16.70
C GLY A 61 -3.09 -1.57 15.53
N LEU A 62 -3.73 -2.21 14.55
CA LEU A 62 -3.07 -2.56 13.29
C LEU A 62 -2.39 -1.33 12.68
N GLU A 63 -1.09 -1.42 12.40
CA GLU A 63 -0.28 -0.32 11.88
C GLU A 63 -0.05 -0.42 10.37
N SER A 64 0.17 -1.64 9.84
CA SER A 64 0.33 -1.85 8.41
C SER A 64 -0.62 -2.91 7.86
N LEU A 65 -1.21 -2.62 6.71
CA LEU A 65 -2.09 -3.52 5.98
C LEU A 65 -1.53 -3.76 4.58
N TYR A 66 -1.35 -5.02 4.22
CA TYR A 66 -0.86 -5.46 2.92
C TYR A 66 -2.00 -6.16 2.18
N LEU A 67 -2.29 -5.74 0.96
CA LEU A 67 -3.44 -6.19 0.17
C LEU A 67 -2.96 -6.75 -1.17
N GLY A 68 -3.08 -8.07 -1.32
CA GLY A 68 -3.06 -8.77 -2.61
C GLY A 68 -4.35 -8.55 -3.39
N ASP A 69 -4.63 -9.42 -4.37
CA ASP A 69 -5.88 -9.45 -5.12
C ASP A 69 -7.04 -10.03 -4.29
N ILE A 70 -7.49 -9.24 -3.31
CA ILE A 70 -8.67 -9.52 -2.49
C ILE A 70 -9.93 -9.53 -3.38
N LYS A 71 -10.89 -10.40 -3.04
CA LYS A 71 -12.08 -10.65 -3.87
C LYS A 71 -13.32 -9.84 -3.46
N GLN A 72 -13.30 -9.30 -2.24
CA GLN A 72 -14.37 -8.44 -1.74
C GLN A 72 -13.96 -6.97 -1.88
N GLU A 73 -14.93 -6.13 -2.26
CA GLU A 73 -14.69 -4.69 -2.38
C GLU A 73 -14.35 -4.07 -1.01
N LEU A 74 -13.42 -3.12 -1.02
CA LEU A 74 -13.18 -2.28 0.15
C LEU A 74 -14.34 -1.30 0.31
N VAL A 75 -14.99 -1.33 1.47
CA VAL A 75 -16.05 -0.37 1.84
C VAL A 75 -15.50 0.69 2.81
N ILE A 76 -16.09 1.88 2.81
CA ILE A 76 -15.69 2.95 3.74
C ILE A 76 -15.83 2.45 5.18
N GLY A 77 -14.76 2.57 5.97
CA GLY A 77 -14.71 2.10 7.36
C GLY A 77 -14.23 0.66 7.55
N SER A 78 -13.94 -0.09 6.47
CA SER A 78 -13.37 -1.44 6.57
C SER A 78 -11.94 -1.46 7.09
N ILE A 79 -11.13 -0.47 6.69
CA ILE A 79 -9.75 -0.29 7.14
C ILE A 79 -9.77 0.65 8.33
N LEU A 80 -9.26 0.19 9.47
CA LEU A 80 -9.27 0.94 10.73
C LEU A 80 -8.37 2.18 10.69
N TYR A 81 -8.76 3.21 11.45
CA TYR A 81 -8.03 4.49 11.52
C TYR A 81 -6.61 4.37 12.10
N THR A 82 -6.29 3.25 12.75
CA THR A 82 -4.95 2.98 13.30
C THR A 82 -3.93 2.64 12.22
N VAL A 83 -4.38 2.21 11.03
CA VAL A 83 -3.50 1.83 9.92
C VAL A 83 -2.77 3.06 9.40
N LYS A 84 -1.44 3.01 9.45
CA LYS A 84 -0.50 4.05 9.02
C LYS A 84 0.10 3.74 7.65
N ASN A 85 0.34 2.46 7.34
CA ASN A 85 0.94 2.02 6.09
C ASN A 85 -0.02 1.10 5.33
N VAL A 86 -0.27 1.39 4.07
CA VAL A 86 -1.05 0.52 3.19
C VAL A 86 -0.19 0.12 2.01
N TYR A 87 -0.13 -1.19 1.74
CA TYR A 87 0.57 -1.77 0.60
C TYR A 87 -0.46 -2.40 -0.32
N LEU A 88 -0.53 -1.92 -1.56
CA LEU A 88 -1.37 -2.49 -2.62
C LEU A 88 -0.45 -3.24 -3.57
N PHE A 89 -0.49 -4.56 -3.54
CA PHE A 89 0.39 -5.39 -4.34
C PHE A 89 0.00 -5.41 -5.83
N ASP A 90 0.94 -5.85 -6.65
CA ASP A 90 0.69 -6.14 -8.07
C ASP A 90 -0.54 -7.05 -8.20
N GLY A 91 -1.48 -6.69 -9.06
CA GLY A 91 -2.71 -7.48 -9.20
C GLY A 91 -3.89 -7.00 -8.37
N PHE A 92 -3.70 -6.15 -7.36
CA PHE A 92 -4.80 -5.58 -6.59
C PHE A 92 -5.88 -4.98 -7.52
N ASN A 93 -7.07 -5.57 -7.50
CA ASN A 93 -8.13 -5.30 -8.48
C ASN A 93 -9.39 -4.65 -7.87
N GLN A 94 -9.26 -3.99 -6.72
CA GLN A 94 -10.36 -3.23 -6.12
C GLN A 94 -10.24 -1.73 -6.42
N LYS A 95 -11.38 -1.06 -6.56
CA LYS A 95 -11.40 0.40 -6.77
C LYS A 95 -11.09 1.09 -5.45
N LEU A 96 -10.15 2.04 -5.48
CA LEU A 96 -9.97 2.98 -4.39
C LEU A 96 -10.92 4.15 -4.57
N ILE A 97 -12.09 4.11 -3.93
CA ILE A 97 -13.03 5.24 -3.93
C ILE A 97 -12.62 6.27 -2.86
N PRO A 98 -13.02 7.55 -2.99
CA PRO A 98 -12.74 8.54 -1.96
C PRO A 98 -13.19 8.08 -0.57
N ALA A 99 -12.35 8.34 0.43
CA ALA A 99 -12.53 7.96 1.84
C ALA A 99 -12.48 6.44 2.16
N VAL A 100 -12.21 5.56 1.19
CA VAL A 100 -12.04 4.12 1.50
C VAL A 100 -10.77 3.86 2.32
N LEU A 101 -9.68 4.57 2.01
CA LEU A 101 -8.48 4.60 2.84
C LEU A 101 -8.71 5.61 3.99
N PRO A 102 -8.48 5.23 5.25
CA PRO A 102 -8.78 6.10 6.38
C PRO A 102 -7.77 7.26 6.49
N LYS A 103 -8.17 8.34 7.19
CA LYS A 103 -7.30 9.50 7.47
C LYS A 103 -6.06 9.18 8.33
N GLY A 104 -5.99 7.96 8.88
CA GLY A 104 -4.81 7.46 9.58
C GLY A 104 -3.60 7.21 8.67
N VAL A 105 -3.84 6.86 7.40
CA VAL A 105 -2.78 6.44 6.47
C VAL A 105 -1.81 7.58 6.20
N LYS A 106 -0.51 7.28 6.36
CA LYS A 106 0.64 8.17 6.16
C LYS A 106 1.52 7.74 4.99
N SER A 107 1.65 6.44 4.76
CA SER A 107 2.46 5.88 3.68
C SER A 107 1.61 4.96 2.81
N LEU A 108 1.66 5.16 1.50
CA LEU A 108 0.95 4.33 0.53
C LEU A 108 1.93 3.76 -0.49
N PHE A 109 1.99 2.44 -0.57
CA PHE A 109 2.83 1.69 -1.51
C PHE A 109 1.93 1.06 -2.57
N ILE A 110 2.22 1.30 -3.85
CA ILE A 110 1.33 0.96 -4.96
C ILE A 110 2.11 0.20 -6.02
N GLY A 111 1.82 -1.09 -6.17
CA GLY A 111 2.29 -1.95 -7.27
C GLY A 111 1.55 -1.70 -8.58
N ASP A 112 1.64 -2.65 -9.50
CA ASP A 112 0.84 -2.69 -10.74
C ASP A 112 -0.63 -3.09 -10.45
N ILE A 113 -1.37 -2.18 -9.82
CA ILE A 113 -2.79 -2.35 -9.50
C ILE A 113 -3.65 -2.24 -10.77
N LYS A 114 -4.77 -2.97 -10.81
CA LYS A 114 -5.60 -3.11 -12.02
C LYS A 114 -6.63 -1.99 -12.19
N GLN A 115 -7.16 -1.48 -11.08
CA GLN A 115 -8.13 -0.39 -11.11
C GLN A 115 -7.42 0.97 -11.12
N LYS A 116 -7.91 1.89 -11.95
CA LYS A 116 -7.32 3.23 -12.06
C LYS A 116 -7.45 3.99 -10.74
N LEU A 117 -6.38 4.67 -10.33
CA LEU A 117 -6.47 5.70 -9.31
C LEU A 117 -7.37 6.84 -9.82
N ILE A 118 -8.19 7.39 -8.93
CA ILE A 118 -9.08 8.52 -9.21
C ILE A 118 -8.82 9.65 -8.22
N ILE A 119 -9.17 10.87 -8.59
CA ILE A 119 -8.97 12.04 -7.73
C ILE A 119 -9.69 11.82 -6.39
N GLY A 120 -8.98 12.05 -5.29
CA GLY A 120 -9.49 11.86 -3.93
C GLY A 120 -9.45 10.42 -3.41
N SER A 121 -8.99 9.44 -4.20
CA SER A 121 -8.82 8.06 -3.72
C SER A 121 -7.68 7.91 -2.69
N ILE A 122 -6.64 8.73 -2.83
CA ILE A 122 -5.53 8.81 -1.88
C ILE A 122 -5.84 9.94 -0.88
N PRO A 123 -5.92 9.66 0.44
CA PRO A 123 -6.23 10.67 1.44
C PRO A 123 -5.18 11.79 1.51
N ASN A 124 -5.61 13.03 1.78
CA ASN A 124 -4.70 14.17 2.03
C ASN A 124 -3.77 13.99 3.25
N THR A 125 -3.96 12.95 4.04
CA THR A 125 -3.10 12.61 5.19
C THR A 125 -1.87 11.80 4.79
N VAL A 126 -1.84 11.25 3.57
CA VAL A 126 -0.69 10.52 3.03
C VAL A 126 0.45 11.49 2.76
N ARG A 127 1.59 11.24 3.39
CA ARG A 127 2.82 12.02 3.28
C ARG A 127 3.84 11.39 2.33
N SER A 128 3.86 10.06 2.27
CA SER A 128 4.80 9.31 1.44
C SER A 128 4.05 8.39 0.48
N VAL A 129 4.33 8.53 -0.82
CA VAL A 129 3.80 7.63 -1.85
C VAL A 129 4.97 6.89 -2.51
N TYR A 130 4.83 5.58 -2.64
CA TYR A 130 5.79 4.70 -3.30
C TYR A 130 5.10 4.07 -4.50
N LEU A 131 5.48 4.47 -5.70
CA LEU A 131 5.00 3.87 -6.95
C LEU A 131 6.01 2.81 -7.36
N GLU A 132 5.70 1.55 -7.07
CA GLU A 132 6.64 0.45 -7.18
C GLU A 132 6.97 0.11 -8.64
N ASP A 133 8.06 -0.65 -8.85
CA ASP A 133 8.48 -1.15 -10.15
C ASP A 133 7.30 -1.87 -10.83
N GLY A 134 6.87 -1.43 -12.01
CA GLY A 134 5.72 -2.03 -12.70
C GLY A 134 4.47 -1.15 -12.74
N PHE A 135 4.34 -0.15 -11.85
CA PHE A 135 3.18 0.74 -11.82
C PHE A 135 2.89 1.34 -13.22
N ASN A 136 1.80 0.89 -13.83
CA ASN A 136 1.47 1.18 -15.23
C ASN A 136 0.21 2.04 -15.39
N GLN A 137 0.06 3.05 -14.53
CA GLN A 137 -1.03 4.01 -14.64
C GLN A 137 -0.50 5.42 -14.87
N LYS A 138 -1.22 6.18 -15.68
CA LYS A 138 -0.94 7.59 -15.89
C LYS A 138 -1.30 8.37 -14.62
N LEU A 139 -0.34 9.06 -14.03
CA LEU A 139 -0.60 10.03 -12.95
C LEU A 139 -1.16 11.31 -13.56
N ALA A 140 -2.48 11.42 -13.63
CA ALA A 140 -3.13 12.68 -13.99
C ALA A 140 -2.94 13.73 -12.87
N PRO A 141 -3.06 15.04 -13.17
CA PRO A 141 -3.06 16.06 -12.14
C PRO A 141 -4.07 15.78 -11.03
N ALA A 142 -3.69 16.08 -9.79
CA ALA A 142 -4.49 15.87 -8.57
C ALA A 142 -4.80 14.41 -8.19
N ILE A 143 -4.24 13.40 -8.87
CA ILE A 143 -4.29 12.01 -8.40
C ILE A 143 -3.51 11.86 -7.09
N LEU A 144 -2.28 12.38 -7.06
CA LEU A 144 -1.53 12.54 -5.82
C LEU A 144 -2.05 13.79 -5.08
N PRO A 145 -2.40 13.70 -3.80
CA PRO A 145 -2.92 14.84 -3.06
C PRO A 145 -1.80 15.84 -2.68
N GLU A 146 -2.15 17.10 -2.44
CA GLU A 146 -1.24 18.15 -1.93
C GLU A 146 -0.73 17.86 -0.49
N GLY A 147 -1.14 16.74 0.12
CA GLY A 147 -0.56 16.24 1.36
C GLY A 147 0.79 15.53 1.18
N VAL A 148 1.12 15.08 -0.03
CA VAL A 148 2.32 14.28 -0.30
C VAL A 148 3.56 15.15 -0.25
N GLU A 149 4.54 14.72 0.55
CA GLU A 149 5.82 15.39 0.79
C GLU A 149 7.00 14.59 0.21
N SER A 150 6.87 13.26 0.18
CA SER A 150 7.87 12.33 -0.36
C SER A 150 7.27 11.42 -1.42
N LEU A 151 7.94 11.32 -2.56
CA LEU A 151 7.56 10.42 -3.65
C LEU A 151 8.73 9.50 -4.03
N ASP A 152 8.49 8.20 -4.00
CA ASP A 152 9.44 7.18 -4.47
C ASP A 152 8.92 6.62 -5.80
N LEU A 153 9.75 6.71 -6.83
CA LEU A 153 9.46 6.29 -8.20
C LEU A 153 10.29 5.06 -8.54
N GLY A 154 9.64 3.89 -8.58
CA GLY A 154 10.16 2.68 -9.20
C GLY A 154 10.29 2.81 -10.72
N ASP A 155 10.54 1.71 -11.42
CA ASP A 155 10.46 1.63 -12.89
C ASP A 155 8.99 1.66 -13.36
N ILE A 156 8.34 2.81 -13.18
CA ILE A 156 6.96 3.07 -13.64
C ILE A 156 6.91 3.01 -15.17
N LYS A 157 5.74 2.66 -15.73
CA LYS A 157 5.58 2.39 -17.16
C LYS A 157 4.94 3.52 -17.96
N GLN A 158 4.57 4.61 -17.29
CA GLN A 158 3.93 5.77 -17.89
C GLN A 158 4.76 7.01 -17.58
N GLU A 159 4.92 7.89 -18.56
CA GLU A 159 5.62 9.16 -18.37
C GLU A 159 4.82 10.06 -17.40
N LEU A 160 5.56 10.82 -16.58
CA LEU A 160 4.99 11.91 -15.80
C LEU A 160 4.51 13.03 -16.73
N ILE A 161 3.54 13.81 -16.27
CA ILE A 161 3.02 14.97 -17.02
C ILE A 161 2.93 16.19 -16.12
N ASN A 162 2.75 17.37 -16.72
CA ASN A 162 2.61 18.61 -15.96
C ASN A 162 1.48 18.52 -14.94
N GLY A 163 1.78 18.84 -13.68
CA GLY A 163 0.84 18.78 -12.57
C GLY A 163 0.62 17.39 -11.99
N SER A 164 1.27 16.33 -12.50
CA SER A 164 1.14 14.98 -11.93
C SER A 164 1.80 14.84 -10.55
N ILE A 165 2.84 15.65 -10.29
CA ILE A 165 3.51 15.72 -8.99
C ILE A 165 3.07 17.00 -8.26
N PRO A 166 2.51 16.89 -7.04
CA PRO A 166 2.11 18.05 -6.24
C PRO A 166 3.30 18.95 -5.91
N LYS A 167 3.05 20.25 -5.75
CA LYS A 167 4.12 21.23 -5.41
C LYS A 167 4.68 21.04 -4.01
N THR A 168 3.93 20.34 -3.14
CA THR A 168 4.31 19.99 -1.78
C THR A 168 5.36 18.88 -1.71
N VAL A 169 5.59 18.14 -2.78
CA VAL A 169 6.64 17.12 -2.81
C VAL A 169 8.01 17.80 -2.74
N THR A 170 8.74 17.57 -1.64
CA THR A 170 10.08 18.13 -1.41
C THR A 170 11.19 17.09 -1.57
N LYS A 171 10.84 15.80 -1.51
CA LYS A 171 11.78 14.68 -1.66
C LYS A 171 11.30 13.72 -2.75
N VAL A 172 12.17 13.44 -3.71
CA VAL A 172 11.91 12.43 -4.75
C VAL A 172 13.03 11.42 -4.77
N VAL A 173 12.68 10.15 -4.58
CA VAL A 173 13.62 9.03 -4.69
C VAL A 173 13.31 8.31 -5.99
N VAL A 174 14.33 8.03 -6.82
CA VAL A 174 14.11 7.43 -8.13
C VAL A 174 14.94 6.16 -8.28
N SER A 175 14.29 5.08 -8.72
CA SER A 175 14.93 3.83 -9.07
C SER A 175 15.94 4.02 -10.18
N LYS A 176 17.08 3.33 -10.11
CA LYS A 176 18.08 3.33 -11.20
C LYS A 176 17.52 2.81 -12.54
N LYS A 177 16.38 2.12 -12.51
CA LYS A 177 15.68 1.60 -13.69
C LYS A 177 14.65 2.58 -14.27
N PHE A 178 14.35 3.69 -13.58
CA PHE A 178 13.40 4.70 -14.05
C PHE A 178 13.89 5.28 -15.39
N LYS A 179 13.05 5.19 -16.42
CA LYS A 179 13.45 5.51 -17.81
C LYS A 179 13.09 6.92 -18.24
N TYR A 180 12.18 7.56 -17.53
CA TYR A 180 11.65 8.87 -17.91
C TYR A 180 12.47 9.99 -17.29
N GLN A 181 12.31 11.20 -17.83
CA GLN A 181 12.81 12.40 -17.17
C GLN A 181 11.89 12.80 -16.02
N ILE A 182 12.47 13.34 -14.94
CA ILE A 182 11.71 13.85 -13.80
C ILE A 182 11.44 15.36 -13.96
N LYS A 183 12.39 16.09 -14.55
CA LYS A 183 12.19 17.49 -14.94
C LYS A 183 11.42 17.54 -16.27
N PRO A 184 10.51 18.51 -16.48
CA PRO A 184 10.22 19.67 -15.62
C PRO A 184 9.15 19.42 -14.54
N TYR A 185 8.77 18.16 -14.29
CA TYR A 185 7.58 17.81 -13.51
C TYR A 185 7.75 17.92 -11.98
N VAL A 186 8.98 18.07 -11.49
CA VAL A 186 9.29 18.34 -10.08
C VAL A 186 9.92 19.72 -9.92
N SER A 187 9.65 20.37 -8.78
CA SER A 187 10.27 21.66 -8.46
C SER A 187 11.80 21.55 -8.40
N ASN A 188 12.52 22.59 -8.85
CA ASN A 188 13.98 22.64 -8.82
C ASN A 188 14.59 22.55 -7.40
N LYS A 189 13.78 22.76 -6.36
CA LYS A 189 14.20 22.64 -4.95
C LYS A 189 14.14 21.20 -4.44
N VAL A 190 13.57 20.28 -5.19
CA VAL A 190 13.38 18.89 -4.78
C VAL A 190 14.72 18.16 -4.73
N GLN A 191 14.98 17.48 -3.60
CA GLN A 191 16.12 16.58 -3.48
C GLN A 191 15.82 15.29 -4.25
N THR A 192 16.58 15.00 -5.30
CA THR A 192 16.49 13.76 -6.08
C THR A 192 17.64 12.82 -5.73
N THR A 193 17.34 11.61 -5.27
CA THR A 193 18.36 10.59 -4.96
C THR A 193 18.10 9.27 -5.70
N GLY A 194 19.15 8.61 -6.20
CA GLY A 194 19.05 7.28 -6.80
C GLY A 194 18.89 6.17 -5.76
N LYS A 195 17.89 5.30 -5.91
CA LYS A 195 17.62 4.17 -5.00
C LYS A 195 18.43 2.92 -5.35
N ILE A 196 19.00 2.25 -4.35
CA ILE A 196 19.45 0.86 -4.45
C ILE A 196 18.25 -0.03 -4.12
N LYS A 197 17.88 -0.91 -5.05
CA LYS A 197 16.69 -1.77 -5.08
C LYS A 197 16.37 -2.40 -3.71
N ILE A 198 15.14 -2.23 -3.23
CA ILE A 198 14.51 -3.13 -2.25
C ILE A 198 13.34 -3.77 -3.02
N HIS A 199 13.45 -5.06 -3.34
CA HIS A 199 12.43 -5.77 -4.12
C HIS A 199 11.45 -6.42 -3.15
N TRP A 200 10.18 -6.03 -3.22
CA TRP A 200 9.11 -6.68 -2.47
C TRP A 200 8.65 -7.88 -3.29
N GLU A 201 9.09 -9.07 -2.91
CA GLU A 201 8.75 -10.30 -3.65
C GLU A 201 7.24 -10.52 -3.64
N LYS A 202 6.68 -10.90 -4.80
CA LYS A 202 5.32 -11.44 -4.91
C LYS A 202 5.16 -12.56 -3.89
N PHE A 203 4.20 -12.41 -2.98
CA PHE A 203 3.78 -13.47 -2.09
C PHE A 203 2.73 -14.27 -2.86
N TYR A 204 3.13 -15.46 -3.33
CA TYR A 204 2.24 -16.47 -3.91
C TYR A 204 1.45 -17.18 -2.82
#